data_AF-G0U007-F1
#
_entry.id   AF-G0U007-F1
#
_cell.length_a   1.000
_cell.length_b   1.000
_cell.length_c   1.000
_cell.angle_alpha   90.00
_cell.angle_beta   90.00
_cell.angle_gamma   90.00
#
_symmetry.space_group_name_H-M   'P 1'
#
loop_
_entity.id
_entity.type
_entity.pdbx_description
1 polymer ?
#
loop_
_entity_poly.entity_id
_entity_poly.type
_entity_poly.pdbx_seq_one_letter_code
_entity_poly.pdbx_strand_id
1 'polypeptide(L)'
;MESSRGIHSVSFSEEAQGTLCGAQQAPDDESTGTTHPKPLSVPEYLESTVMTVLTEGLEDLCRQRPANPVDHLALFLLRHSHSSSATEVDRKSAVPVEPKKRDD
;
A
#
# COMPACT_ATOMS: atom_id res chain seq x y z
N MET A 1 26.83 3.89 37.09
CA MET A 1 25.36 3.93 36.97
C MET A 1 25.02 5.14 36.14
N GLU A 2 24.85 4.98 34.83
CA GLU A 2 24.39 6.11 34.01
C GLU A 2 23.32 5.58 33.05
N SER A 3 22.09 5.92 33.40
CA SER A 3 20.87 5.59 32.69
C SER A 3 20.33 6.92 32.18
N SER A 4 20.58 7.24 30.92
CA SER A 4 20.01 8.40 30.27
C SER A 4 19.23 7.93 29.05
N ARG A 5 17.95 7.64 29.27
CA ARG A 5 16.96 7.41 28.22
C ARG A 5 16.57 8.77 27.65
N GLY A 6 17.12 9.12 26.50
CA GLY A 6 16.62 10.23 25.68
C GLY A 6 15.35 9.79 24.96
N ILE A 7 14.21 10.36 25.35
CA ILE A 7 12.96 10.28 24.58
C ILE A 7 13.07 11.26 23.40
N HIS A 8 13.10 10.73 22.18
CA HIS A 8 13.03 11.55 20.97
C HIS A 8 11.56 11.91 20.73
N SER A 9 11.18 13.13 21.08
CA SER A 9 9.90 13.73 20.74
C SER A 9 9.85 13.98 19.23
N VAL A 10 9.01 13.24 18.51
CA VAL A 10 8.71 13.52 17.10
C VAL A 10 7.57 14.53 17.04
N SER A 11 7.89 15.77 16.67
CA SER A 11 6.90 16.77 16.29
C SER A 11 6.38 16.44 14.90
N PHE A 12 5.08 16.19 14.78
CA PHE A 12 4.39 16.10 13.49
C PHE A 12 3.76 17.46 13.19
N SER A 13 4.38 18.21 12.26
CA SER A 13 3.80 19.42 11.67
C SER A 13 2.82 19.01 10.57
N GLU A 14 1.54 19.16 10.84
CA GLU A 14 0.47 19.01 9.85
C GLU A 14 0.06 20.40 9.37
N GLU A 15 0.57 20.79 8.21
CA GLU A 15 0.20 22.02 7.52
C GLU A 15 0.18 21.79 6.00
N ALA A 16 -1.02 21.56 5.46
CA ALA A 16 -1.37 21.93 4.08
C ALA A 16 -2.90 21.89 3.91
N GLN A 17 -3.54 23.02 4.20
CA GLN A 17 -4.84 23.36 3.63
C GLN A 17 -4.64 23.63 2.12
N GLY A 18 -5.48 23.05 1.27
CA GLY A 18 -5.45 23.27 -0.18
C GLY A 18 -6.84 23.22 -0.81
N THR A 19 -7.44 24.41 -0.94
CA THR A 19 -8.25 24.91 -2.08
C THR A 19 -9.58 24.23 -2.47
N LEU A 20 -10.65 25.02 -2.35
CA LEU A 20 -11.99 24.84 -2.96
C LEU A 20 -12.03 25.31 -4.44
N CYS A 21 -13.06 24.84 -5.18
CA CYS A 21 -13.62 25.30 -6.49
C CYS A 21 -13.31 24.37 -7.68
N GLY A 22 -14.22 23.91 -8.56
CA GLY A 22 -15.67 24.04 -8.70
C GLY A 22 -16.16 23.32 -9.99
N ALA A 23 -17.44 22.93 -9.97
CA ALA A 23 -18.41 22.78 -11.07
C ALA A 23 -18.41 21.56 -12.06
N GLN A 24 -19.65 21.04 -12.23
CA GLN A 24 -20.32 20.52 -13.45
C GLN A 24 -20.64 19.00 -13.58
N GLN A 25 -21.87 18.66 -13.16
CA GLN A 25 -22.99 17.99 -13.90
C GLN A 25 -22.83 16.61 -14.63
N ALA A 26 -23.80 15.72 -14.35
CA ALA A 26 -24.17 14.48 -15.08
C ALA A 26 -25.01 14.79 -16.37
N PRO A 27 -25.48 13.85 -17.24
CA PRO A 27 -25.57 12.37 -17.13
C PRO A 27 -25.38 11.55 -18.48
N ASP A 28 -25.71 10.25 -18.44
CA ASP A 28 -26.00 9.22 -19.51
C ASP A 28 -24.94 8.76 -20.55
N ASP A 29 -24.52 7.49 -20.49
CA ASP A 29 -24.44 6.59 -21.66
C ASP A 29 -24.49 5.10 -21.22
N GLU A 30 -25.56 4.41 -21.61
CA GLU A 30 -25.71 2.96 -21.52
C GLU A 30 -25.02 2.32 -22.74
N SER A 31 -23.89 1.64 -22.52
CA SER A 31 -23.23 0.83 -23.55
C SER A 31 -22.76 -0.52 -23.02
N THR A 32 -23.17 -1.54 -23.77
CA THR A 32 -22.99 -2.97 -23.58
C THR A 32 -21.52 -3.43 -23.56
N GLY A 33 -21.21 -4.40 -22.69
CA GLY A 33 -20.18 -5.41 -22.97
C GLY A 33 -18.82 -5.22 -22.31
N THR A 34 -18.47 -6.16 -21.43
CA THR A 34 -17.17 -6.32 -20.76
C THR A 34 -16.90 -5.26 -19.69
N THR A 35 -17.35 -5.52 -18.46
CA THR A 35 -16.94 -4.77 -17.25
C THR A 35 -15.45 -5.00 -17.00
N HIS A 36 -14.60 -4.31 -17.76
CA HIS A 36 -13.20 -4.17 -17.39
C HIS A 36 -13.18 -3.39 -16.06
N PRO A 37 -12.55 -3.90 -15.00
CA PRO A 37 -12.47 -3.17 -13.75
C PRO A 37 -11.84 -1.81 -14.05
N LYS A 38 -12.53 -0.73 -13.64
CA LYS A 38 -11.99 0.62 -13.69
C LYS A 38 -10.64 0.59 -12.96
N PRO A 39 -9.56 1.17 -13.54
CA PRO A 39 -8.29 1.22 -12.84
C PRO A 39 -8.50 1.95 -11.51
N LEU A 40 -8.28 1.22 -10.41
CA LEU A 40 -8.36 1.77 -9.06
C LEU A 40 -7.21 2.76 -8.86
N SER A 41 -7.43 3.75 -8.01
CA SER A 41 -6.30 4.55 -7.51
C SER A 41 -5.35 3.64 -6.72
N VAL A 42 -4.06 3.99 -6.70
CA VAL A 42 -3.05 3.24 -5.92
C VAL A 42 -3.49 3.02 -4.46
N PRO A 43 -3.96 4.02 -3.69
CA PRO A 43 -4.42 3.80 -2.32
C PRO A 43 -5.60 2.82 -2.24
N GLU A 44 -6.63 2.97 -3.08
CA GLU A 44 -7.80 2.05 -3.09
C GLU A 44 -7.39 0.61 -3.39
N TYR A 45 -6.45 0.41 -4.33
CA TYR A 45 -5.95 -0.93 -4.63
C TYR A 45 -5.26 -1.55 -3.42
N LEU A 46 -4.40 -0.79 -2.73
CA LEU A 46 -3.70 -1.29 -1.56
C LEU A 46 -4.66 -1.59 -0.40
N GLU A 47 -5.60 -0.68 -0.13
CA GLU A 47 -6.64 -0.84 0.88
C GLU A 47 -7.48 -2.10 0.66
N SER A 48 -7.88 -2.36 -0.58
CA SER A 48 -8.73 -3.51 -0.93
C SER A 48 -7.99 -4.85 -1.03
N THR A 49 -6.65 -4.84 -1.11
CA THR A 49 -5.87 -6.08 -1.32
C THR A 49 -5.07 -6.48 -0.09
N VAL A 50 -4.13 -5.66 0.35
CA VAL A 50 -3.05 -6.08 1.26
C VAL A 50 -3.06 -5.35 2.59
N MET A 51 -3.75 -4.21 2.73
CA MET A 51 -3.68 -3.40 3.94
C MET A 51 -4.13 -4.15 5.19
N THR A 52 -5.25 -4.87 5.15
CA THR A 52 -5.77 -5.61 6.31
C THR A 52 -4.74 -6.59 6.88
N VAL A 53 -4.16 -7.45 6.03
CA VAL A 53 -3.20 -8.46 6.47
C VAL A 53 -1.83 -7.87 6.84
N LEU A 54 -1.43 -6.76 6.19
CA LEU A 54 -0.19 -6.05 6.53
C LEU A 54 -0.29 -5.39 7.89
N THR A 55 -1.42 -4.76 8.23
CA THR A 55 -1.63 -4.14 9.53
C THR A 55 -1.51 -5.18 10.64
N GLU A 56 -2.20 -6.32 10.52
CA GLU A 56 -2.12 -7.41 11.51
C GLU A 56 -0.70 -7.98 11.64
N GLY A 57 -0.02 -8.19 10.51
CA GLY A 57 1.36 -8.69 10.52
C GLY A 57 2.35 -7.72 11.16
N LEU A 58 2.16 -6.42 10.95
CA LEU A 58 2.97 -5.37 11.57
C LEU A 58 2.74 -5.27 13.08
N GLU A 59 1.50 -5.44 13.54
CA GLU A 59 1.19 -5.52 14.98
C GLU A 59 1.89 -6.70 15.64
N ASP A 60 1.84 -7.87 15.01
CA ASP A 60 2.50 -9.09 15.49
C ASP A 60 4.03 -8.95 15.52
N LEU A 61 4.60 -8.36 14.46
CA LEU A 61 6.03 -8.06 14.36
C LEU A 61 6.49 -7.08 15.45
N CYS A 62 5.72 -6.02 15.71
CA CYS A 62 6.03 -5.06 16.76
C CYS A 62 6.01 -5.70 18.15
N ARG A 63 5.16 -6.71 18.36
CA ARG A 63 5.04 -7.46 19.62
C ARG A 63 6.17 -8.44 19.83
N GLN A 64 6.54 -9.21 18.80
CA GLN A 64 7.54 -10.28 18.90
C GLN A 64 8.98 -9.76 18.79
N ARG A 65 9.20 -8.68 18.03
CA ARG A 65 10.53 -8.11 17.72
C ARG A 65 11.59 -9.17 17.40
N PRO A 66 11.34 -10.04 16.41
CA PRO A 66 12.27 -11.08 16.04
C PRO A 66 13.57 -10.48 15.48
N ALA A 67 14.66 -11.24 15.53
CA ALA A 67 15.96 -10.82 15.00
C ALA A 67 15.92 -10.50 13.49
N ASN A 68 15.07 -11.22 12.73
CA ASN A 68 14.86 -11.04 11.30
C ASN A 68 13.40 -10.57 11.04
N PRO A 69 13.09 -9.27 11.14
CA PRO A 69 11.72 -8.76 11.04
C PRO A 69 11.12 -8.96 9.64
N VAL A 70 11.92 -8.85 8.58
CA VAL A 70 11.45 -9.00 7.19
C VAL A 70 11.01 -10.44 6.91
N ASP A 71 11.81 -11.42 7.31
CA ASP A 71 11.49 -12.84 7.10
C ASP A 71 10.25 -13.25 7.89
N HIS A 72 10.13 -12.74 9.13
CA HIS A 72 8.97 -12.98 9.96
C HIS A 72 7.68 -12.44 9.31
N LEU A 73 7.71 -11.21 8.81
CA LEU A 73 6.56 -10.62 8.12
C LEU A 73 6.24 -11.36 6.81
N ALA A 74 7.25 -11.75 6.03
CA ALA A 74 7.04 -12.49 4.79
C ALA A 74 6.35 -13.85 5.06
N LEU A 75 6.80 -14.57 6.09
CA LEU A 75 6.17 -15.82 6.52
C LEU A 75 4.75 -15.58 7.06
N PHE A 76 4.53 -14.48 7.80
CA PHE A 76 3.20 -14.09 8.28
C PHE A 76 2.22 -13.90 7.11
N LEU A 77 2.64 -13.13 6.10
CA LEU A 77 1.84 -12.85 4.90
C LEU A 77 1.57 -14.12 4.09
N LEU A 78 2.57 -14.97 3.90
CA LEU A 78 2.42 -16.22 3.16
C LEU A 78 1.39 -17.15 3.83
N ARG A 79 1.42 -17.25 5.16
CA ARG A 79 0.48 -18.07 5.94
C ARG A 79 -0.97 -17.58 5.88
N HIS A 80 -1.18 -16.28 5.69
CA HIS A 80 -2.50 -15.66 5.63
C HIS A 80 -3.00 -15.39 4.19
N SER A 81 -2.19 -15.70 3.17
CA SER A 81 -2.60 -15.54 1.78
C SER A 81 -3.60 -16.63 1.35
N HIS A 82 -4.77 -16.21 0.88
CA HIS A 82 -5.79 -17.13 0.33
C HIS A 82 -5.53 -17.52 -1.13
N SER A 83 -4.68 -16.76 -1.82
CA SER A 83 -4.25 -17.05 -3.19
C SER A 83 -2.76 -17.33 -3.19
N SER A 84 -2.38 -18.55 -3.56
CA SER A 84 -0.99 -18.97 -3.68
C SER A 84 -0.36 -18.45 -4.99
N SER A 85 -0.57 -17.17 -5.33
CA SER A 85 0.05 -16.53 -6.49
C SER A 85 1.47 -16.06 -6.14
N ALA A 86 2.24 -16.91 -5.47
CA ALA A 86 3.64 -16.67 -5.18
C ALA A 86 4.42 -16.72 -6.49
N THR A 87 4.43 -15.60 -7.21
CA THR A 87 5.32 -15.40 -8.35
C THR A 87 6.66 -15.00 -7.78
N GLU A 88 7.65 -15.87 -7.94
CA GLU A 88 9.02 -15.57 -7.60
C GLU A 88 9.50 -14.44 -8.52
N VAL A 89 9.64 -13.22 -7.98
CA VAL A 89 10.13 -12.07 -8.73
C VAL A 89 11.64 -12.00 -8.51
N ASP A 90 12.43 -12.23 -9.57
CA ASP A 90 13.87 -12.02 -9.51
C ASP A 90 14.14 -10.55 -9.16
N ARG A 91 14.83 -10.32 -8.04
CA ARG A 91 15.06 -8.97 -7.47
C ARG A 91 15.77 -8.03 -8.44
N LYS A 92 16.51 -8.56 -9.42
CA LYS A 92 17.19 -7.77 -10.44
C LYS A 92 16.23 -7.17 -11.47
N SER A 93 15.02 -7.71 -11.60
CA SER A 93 14.02 -7.35 -12.60
C SER A 93 12.85 -6.52 -12.08
N ALA A 94 12.83 -6.18 -10.79
CA ALA A 94 11.83 -5.28 -10.20
C ALA A 94 12.07 -3.81 -10.62
N VAL A 95 11.97 -3.54 -11.91
CA VAL A 95 11.97 -2.18 -12.46
C VAL A 95 10.52 -1.71 -12.49
N PRO A 96 10.18 -0.55 -11.88
CA PRO A 96 8.86 0.04 -12.02
C PRO A 96 8.50 0.16 -13.51
N VAL A 97 7.35 -0.39 -13.91
CA VAL A 97 6.90 -0.26 -15.30
C VAL A 97 6.55 1.22 -15.51
N GLU A 98 7.37 1.95 -16.27
CA GLU A 98 7.05 3.33 -16.59
C GLU A 98 5.81 3.35 -17.50
N PRO A 99 4.79 4.15 -17.16
CA PRO A 99 3.62 4.28 -18.02
C PRO A 99 4.04 4.92 -19.35
N LYS A 100 3.82 4.21 -20.45
CA LYS A 100 4.04 4.74 -21.81
C LYS A 100 3.26 6.05 -21.95
N LYS A 101 3.97 7.17 -22.09
CA LYS A 101 3.40 8.42 -22.58
C LYS A 101 2.85 8.11 -23.97
N ARG A 102 1.56 8.34 -24.18
CA ARG A 102 1.00 8.34 -25.54
C ARG A 102 1.48 9.63 -26.17
N ASP A 103 2.36 9.51 -27.16
CA ASP A 103 2.71 10.62 -28.04
C ASP A 103 1.44 10.99 -28.83
N ASP A 104 0.99 12.24 -28.69
CA ASP A 104 -0.02 12.89 -29.53
C ASP A 104 0.70 13.93 -30.40
#